data_AF-A0A816FHA8-F1
#
_entry.id   AF-A0A816FHA8-F1
#
_cell.length_a   1.000
_cell.length_b   1.000
_cell.length_c   1.000
_cell.angle_alpha   90.00
_cell.angle_beta   90.00
_cell.angle_gamma   90.00
#
_symmetry.space_group_name_H-M   'P 1'
#
loop_
_entity.id
_entity.type
_entity.pdbx_description
1 polymer ?
#
loop_
_entity_poly.entity_id
_entity_poly.type
_entity_poly.pdbx_seq_one_letter_code
_entity_poly.pdbx_strand_id
1 'polypeptide(L)'
;MHSYLDLQCLITLFTLVSSTNYLRHDATINTVEEFLDTLINSSRYDRRIRPFFDQQKACNVTMTIHINTISAINEVNMDYNTDLIFRQSWYDPRLNYTGTDWATKSPQITLHYSLIDRIWVPDSFFRNAKEGKRSDITVPNRLIRIHRDGKVLYSQRLLLKLDCQMKLQKFPLDNQTCVVNIGSYGFATNDLAFFWEEAQNVSAIRVNEDLEMPDFVLSNHEARYCNRTTATGLLLFLCLSI
;
A
#
# COMPACT_ATOMS: atom_id res chain seq x y z
N MET A 1 39.44 -75.81 -9.62
CA MET A 1 39.28 -75.33 -8.22
C MET A 1 39.37 -73.81 -8.27
N HIS A 2 38.25 -73.14 -8.51
CA HIS A 2 37.45 -72.48 -7.44
C HIS A 2 38.27 -71.39 -6.73
N SER A 3 37.91 -70.11 -6.76
CA SER A 3 36.67 -69.47 -7.22
C SER A 3 36.89 -67.95 -7.20
N TYR A 4 36.43 -67.29 -8.26
CA TYR A 4 35.99 -65.88 -8.25
C TYR A 4 34.85 -65.71 -7.23
N LEU A 5 34.51 -64.46 -6.87
CA LEU A 5 33.61 -63.98 -5.79
C LEU A 5 34.37 -63.74 -4.46
N ASP A 6 34.52 -62.55 -3.88
CA ASP A 6 33.72 -61.33 -3.99
C ASP A 6 34.57 -60.06 -3.85
N LEU A 7 34.79 -59.42 -5.00
CA LEU A 7 35.31 -58.07 -5.18
C LEU A 7 34.20 -57.02 -4.91
N GLN A 8 33.46 -57.18 -3.81
CA GLN A 8 32.25 -56.38 -3.53
C GLN A 8 32.14 -55.87 -2.09
N CYS A 9 33.23 -55.89 -1.33
CA CYS A 9 33.31 -55.23 -0.01
C CYS A 9 34.31 -54.06 0.03
N LEU A 10 34.83 -53.63 -1.14
CA LEU A 10 35.77 -52.51 -1.28
C LEU A 10 35.10 -51.22 -1.84
N ILE A 11 33.77 -51.19 -1.96
CA ILE A 11 33.02 -50.05 -2.56
C ILE A 11 31.98 -49.42 -1.60
N THR A 12 31.75 -49.93 -0.38
CA THR A 12 30.69 -49.39 0.51
C THR A 12 31.13 -48.88 1.87
N LEU A 13 32.40 -48.50 2.08
CA LEU A 13 32.79 -47.70 3.26
C LEU A 13 33.80 -46.59 2.93
N PHE A 14 33.84 -46.17 1.66
CA PHE A 14 34.51 -44.95 1.19
C PHE A 14 33.49 -43.81 0.98
N THR A 15 32.56 -43.62 1.92
CA THR A 15 31.68 -42.44 1.97
C THR A 15 31.38 -42.03 3.43
N LEU A 16 32.43 -41.85 4.22
CA LEU A 16 32.39 -40.88 5.32
C LEU A 16 33.52 -39.88 5.09
N VAL A 17 33.56 -39.36 3.86
CA VAL A 17 34.09 -38.02 3.57
C VAL A 17 33.38 -37.09 4.53
N SER A 18 34.17 -36.52 5.43
CA SER A 18 33.89 -35.27 6.11
C SER A 18 32.44 -35.15 6.59
N SER A 19 32.18 -35.55 7.82
CA SER A 19 31.26 -34.80 8.67
C SER A 19 31.85 -33.38 8.81
N THR A 20 31.83 -32.60 7.73
CA THR A 20 31.60 -31.18 7.84
C THR A 20 30.31 -31.13 8.62
N ASN A 21 30.44 -30.88 9.92
CA ASN A 21 29.46 -30.13 10.65
C ASN A 21 29.19 -28.89 9.80
N TYR A 22 28.23 -29.02 8.87
CA TYR A 22 27.45 -27.89 8.43
C TYR A 22 26.65 -27.53 9.69
N LEU A 23 27.34 -26.83 10.60
CA LEU A 23 26.70 -25.90 11.49
C LEU A 23 25.92 -25.02 10.53
N ARG A 24 24.63 -25.33 10.39
CA ARG A 24 23.66 -24.37 9.93
C ARG A 24 23.80 -23.26 10.94
N HIS A 25 24.62 -22.28 10.61
CA HIS A 25 24.70 -21.03 11.32
C HIS A 25 23.34 -20.42 11.06
N ASP A 26 22.36 -20.79 11.90
CA ASP A 26 21.17 -20.00 12.08
C ASP A 26 21.73 -18.74 12.72
N ALA A 27 22.17 -17.82 11.86
CA ALA A 27 22.62 -16.52 12.28
C ALA A 27 21.43 -15.97 13.01
N THR A 28 21.51 -15.91 14.33
CA THR A 28 20.62 -15.10 15.12
C THR A 28 20.83 -13.70 14.57
N ILE A 29 19.98 -13.31 13.64
CA ILE A 29 19.77 -11.90 13.32
C ILE A 29 19.60 -11.28 14.71
N ASN A 30 20.35 -10.23 15.04
CA ASN A 30 20.32 -9.67 16.40
C ASN A 30 19.72 -8.27 16.38
N THR A 31 19.77 -7.59 15.24
CA THR A 31 19.30 -6.22 15.07
C THR A 31 18.08 -6.12 14.14
N VAL A 32 17.30 -5.05 14.29
CA VAL A 32 16.17 -4.75 13.40
C VAL A 32 16.66 -4.40 11.99
N GLU A 33 17.82 -3.75 11.87
CA GLU A 33 18.42 -3.37 10.59
C GLU A 33 18.78 -4.58 9.73
N GLU A 34 19.55 -5.53 10.28
CA GLU A 34 19.90 -6.78 9.59
C GLU A 34 18.64 -7.55 9.16
N PHE A 35 17.63 -7.60 10.03
CA PHE A 35 16.36 -8.23 9.69
C PHE A 35 15.68 -7.56 8.50
N LEU A 36 15.59 -6.23 8.50
CA LEU A 36 14.98 -5.47 7.41
C LEU A 36 15.74 -5.66 6.10
N ASP A 37 17.07 -5.71 6.14
CA ASP A 37 17.87 -5.98 4.96
C ASP A 37 17.70 -7.42 4.45
N THR A 38 17.49 -8.39 5.34
CA THR A 38 17.13 -9.76 4.91
C THR A 38 15.72 -9.82 4.30
N LEU A 39 14.77 -9.07 4.85
CA LEU A 39 13.37 -9.07 4.40
C LEU A 39 13.20 -8.38 3.05
N ILE A 40 13.91 -7.26 2.85
CA ILE A 40 13.86 -6.41 1.64
C ILE A 40 15.17 -6.57 0.84
N ASN A 41 15.76 -7.77 0.86
CA ASN A 41 16.94 -8.08 0.07
C ASN A 41 16.57 -8.13 -1.42
N SER A 42 17.36 -7.49 -2.27
CA SER A 42 17.18 -7.50 -3.74
C SER A 42 17.10 -8.90 -4.37
N SER A 43 17.74 -9.92 -3.77
CA SER A 43 17.65 -11.31 -4.26
C SER A 43 16.30 -11.97 -4.00
N ARG A 44 15.51 -11.44 -3.05
CA ARG A 44 14.20 -11.98 -2.63
C ARG A 44 13.04 -11.05 -2.97
N TYR A 45 13.28 -9.74 -2.98
CA TYR A 45 12.26 -8.71 -3.10
C TYR A 45 12.57 -7.77 -4.26
N ASP A 46 11.80 -7.90 -5.34
CA ASP A 46 11.81 -6.92 -6.44
C ASP A 46 10.58 -6.02 -6.33
N ARG A 47 10.81 -4.76 -5.95
CA ARG A 47 9.76 -3.74 -5.83
C ARG A 47 9.09 -3.37 -7.16
N ARG A 48 9.65 -3.75 -8.30
CA ARG A 48 9.07 -3.45 -9.63
C ARG A 48 7.93 -4.40 -9.97
N ILE A 49 7.89 -5.55 -9.31
CA ILE A 49 6.89 -6.59 -9.53
C ILE A 49 5.81 -6.46 -8.45
N ARG A 50 4.55 -6.35 -8.89
CA ARG A 50 3.40 -6.28 -7.98
C ARG A 50 3.26 -7.57 -7.14
N PRO A 51 2.71 -7.49 -5.92
CA PRO A 51 2.31 -8.66 -5.17
C PRO A 51 1.36 -9.55 -6.00
N PHE A 52 1.47 -10.87 -5.78
CA PHE A 52 0.62 -11.89 -6.41
C PHE A 52 0.74 -12.02 -7.94
N PHE A 53 1.81 -11.48 -8.55
CA PHE A 53 2.03 -11.59 -9.99
C PHE A 53 2.06 -13.05 -10.47
N ASP A 54 2.89 -13.90 -9.85
CA ASP A 54 3.03 -15.31 -10.23
C ASP A 54 1.76 -16.14 -9.99
N GLN A 55 0.90 -15.66 -9.10
CA GLN A 55 -0.37 -16.31 -8.74
C GLN A 55 -1.53 -15.88 -9.64
N GLN A 56 -1.26 -14.99 -10.62
CA GLN A 56 -2.25 -14.43 -11.54
C GLN A 56 -3.49 -13.88 -10.81
N LYS A 57 -3.27 -13.32 -9.62
CA LYS A 57 -4.32 -12.78 -8.75
C LYS A 57 -4.13 -11.28 -8.60
N ALA A 58 -5.24 -10.55 -8.53
CA ALA A 58 -5.22 -9.12 -8.24
C ALA A 58 -4.63 -8.86 -6.84
N CYS A 59 -3.81 -7.82 -6.72
CA CYS A 59 -3.48 -7.26 -5.42
C CYS A 59 -4.66 -6.40 -4.95
N ASN A 60 -5.28 -6.80 -3.83
CA ASN A 60 -6.37 -6.02 -3.24
C ASN A 60 -5.78 -4.97 -2.29
N VAL A 61 -6.13 -3.71 -2.52
CA VAL A 61 -5.70 -2.57 -1.69
C VAL A 61 -6.93 -1.94 -1.05
N THR A 62 -6.98 -1.95 0.28
CA THR A 62 -8.00 -1.21 1.03
C THR A 62 -7.52 0.20 1.34
N MET A 63 -8.43 1.17 1.27
CA MET A 63 -8.11 2.59 1.37
C MET A 63 -8.93 3.29 2.45
N THR A 64 -8.28 4.24 3.12
CA THR A 64 -8.97 5.20 4.00
C THR A 64 -8.48 6.61 3.74
N ILE A 65 -9.36 7.58 3.94
CA ILE A 65 -9.07 9.01 3.82
C ILE A 65 -9.47 9.68 5.12
N HIS A 66 -8.57 10.51 5.63
CA HIS A 66 -8.88 11.48 6.68
C HIS A 66 -8.72 12.88 6.12
N ILE A 67 -9.82 13.62 5.98
CA ILE A 67 -9.83 15.00 5.52
C ILE A 67 -9.47 15.88 6.71
N ASN A 68 -8.34 16.58 6.63
CA ASN A 68 -7.94 17.57 7.62
C ASN A 68 -8.64 18.89 7.35
N THR A 69 -8.60 19.38 6.11
CA THR A 69 -9.23 20.64 5.70
C THR A 69 -9.75 20.56 4.26
N ILE A 70 -10.78 21.36 4.02
CA ILE A 70 -11.25 21.77 2.70
C ILE A 70 -11.13 23.29 2.69
N SER A 71 -10.57 23.88 1.64
CA SER A 71 -10.30 25.31 1.59
C SER A 71 -10.24 25.80 0.15
N ALA A 72 -10.23 27.13 -0.02
CA ALA A 72 -10.05 27.76 -1.33
C ALA A 72 -10.97 27.18 -2.42
N ILE A 73 -12.25 27.00 -2.08
CA ILE A 73 -13.28 26.66 -3.07
C ILE A 73 -13.37 27.84 -4.05
N ASN A 74 -13.27 27.54 -5.34
CA ASN A 74 -13.18 28.54 -6.39
C ASN A 74 -14.22 28.24 -7.47
N GLU A 75 -15.28 29.03 -7.50
CA GLU A 75 -16.42 28.88 -8.40
C GLU A 75 -16.08 29.28 -9.85
N VAL A 76 -15.06 30.14 -10.02
CA VAL A 76 -14.59 30.58 -11.34
C VAL A 76 -13.74 29.49 -12.00
N ASN A 77 -12.79 28.94 -11.26
CA ASN A 77 -11.89 27.90 -11.75
C ASN A 77 -12.49 26.50 -11.65
N MET A 78 -13.62 26.32 -10.95
CA MET A 78 -14.24 25.01 -10.71
C MET A 78 -13.28 24.06 -10.00
N ASP A 79 -12.69 24.50 -8.89
CA ASP A 79 -11.82 23.67 -8.05
C ASP A 79 -11.89 24.01 -6.56
N TYR A 80 -11.28 23.15 -5.76
CA TYR A 80 -11.09 23.34 -4.33
C TYR A 80 -9.77 22.70 -3.89
N ASN A 81 -9.22 23.18 -2.77
CA ASN A 81 -8.05 22.61 -2.13
C ASN A 81 -8.45 21.71 -0.96
N THR A 82 -7.75 20.60 -0.78
CA THR A 82 -7.90 19.74 0.38
C THR A 82 -6.56 19.25 0.93
N ASP A 83 -6.43 19.27 2.25
CA ASP A 83 -5.37 18.60 3.00
C ASP A 83 -5.95 17.31 3.56
N LEU A 84 -5.33 16.18 3.23
CA LEU A 84 -5.80 14.88 3.67
C LEU A 84 -4.65 13.94 4.03
N ILE A 85 -4.94 13.00 4.93
CA ILE A 85 -4.12 11.81 5.15
C ILE A 85 -4.74 10.67 4.35
N PHE A 86 -3.98 10.14 3.41
CA PHE A 86 -4.36 9.03 2.56
C PHE A 86 -3.64 7.76 3.02
N ARG A 87 -4.41 6.70 3.30
CA ARG A 87 -3.85 5.41 3.73
C ARG A 87 -4.28 4.29 2.80
N GLN A 88 -3.35 3.40 2.55
CA GLN A 88 -3.50 2.23 1.70
C GLN A 88 -2.99 1.02 2.48
N SER A 89 -3.75 -0.07 2.47
CA SER A 89 -3.33 -1.34 3.04
C SER A 89 -3.45 -2.47 2.03
N TRP A 90 -2.43 -3.32 1.94
CA TRP A 90 -2.44 -4.49 1.07
C TRP A 90 -1.65 -5.63 1.72
N TYR A 91 -1.77 -6.83 1.18
CA TYR A 91 -0.91 -7.96 1.58
C TYR A 91 0.20 -8.16 0.54
N ASP A 92 1.43 -8.32 1.01
CA ASP A 92 2.58 -8.75 0.21
C ASP A 92 3.20 -10.01 0.84
N PRO A 93 2.95 -11.21 0.27
CA PRO A 93 3.48 -12.47 0.81
C PRO A 93 5.00 -12.50 0.94
N ARG A 94 5.71 -11.72 0.13
CA ARG A 94 7.18 -11.67 0.14
C ARG A 94 7.71 -11.06 1.44
N LEU A 95 6.92 -10.18 2.06
CA LEU A 95 7.21 -9.47 3.31
C LEU A 95 6.66 -10.20 4.55
N ASN A 96 6.08 -11.38 4.40
CA ASN A 96 5.63 -12.20 5.53
C ASN A 96 6.84 -12.76 6.30
N TYR A 97 6.79 -12.61 7.63
CA TYR A 97 7.84 -13.07 8.54
C TYR A 97 7.32 -13.82 9.78
N THR A 98 6.07 -14.31 9.77
CA THR A 98 5.45 -15.03 10.91
C THR A 98 6.28 -16.20 11.46
N GLY A 99 7.08 -16.86 10.63
CA GLY A 99 7.92 -18.01 11.00
C GLY A 99 9.33 -17.67 11.51
N THR A 100 9.62 -16.40 11.77
CA THR A 100 10.93 -15.94 12.26
C THR A 100 10.86 -15.55 13.73
N ASP A 101 11.97 -15.60 14.47
CA ASP A 101 12.05 -15.12 15.85
C ASP A 101 11.58 -13.66 16.00
N TRP A 102 11.69 -12.88 14.92
CA TRP A 102 11.23 -11.49 14.84
C TRP A 102 9.72 -11.35 14.99
N ALA A 103 8.94 -12.32 14.50
CA ALA A 103 7.47 -12.28 14.62
C ALA A 103 6.97 -12.42 16.06
N THR A 104 7.77 -13.03 16.94
CA THR A 104 7.51 -13.11 18.38
C THR A 104 7.89 -11.82 19.08
N LYS A 105 8.97 -11.16 18.63
CA LYS A 105 9.45 -9.90 19.22
C LYS A 105 8.56 -8.71 18.88
N SER A 106 8.08 -8.61 17.64
CA SER A 106 7.21 -7.51 17.22
C SER A 106 6.12 -7.94 16.25
N PRO A 107 4.84 -7.60 16.52
CA PRO A 107 3.74 -7.90 15.61
C PRO A 107 3.79 -7.08 14.31
N GLN A 108 4.53 -5.96 14.32
CA GLN A 108 4.66 -5.04 13.18
C GLN A 108 5.96 -4.24 13.27
N ILE A 109 6.53 -3.86 12.14
CA ILE A 109 7.71 -3.01 12.05
C ILE A 109 7.33 -1.74 11.31
N THR A 110 7.59 -0.59 11.94
CA THR A 110 7.45 0.72 11.32
C THR A 110 8.78 1.11 10.70
N LEU A 111 8.78 1.41 9.40
CA LEU A 111 10.00 1.79 8.70
C LEU A 111 10.16 3.30 8.64
N HIS A 112 11.42 3.72 8.60
CA HIS A 112 11.79 5.09 8.26
C HIS A 112 11.43 5.40 6.81
N TYR A 113 11.12 6.66 6.50
CA TYR A 113 10.64 7.06 5.17
C TYR A 113 11.64 6.78 4.04
N SER A 114 12.93 6.71 4.35
CA SER A 114 14.01 6.42 3.39
C SER A 114 13.95 5.00 2.82
N LEU A 115 13.30 4.07 3.53
CA LEU A 115 13.15 2.67 3.09
C LEU A 115 11.88 2.43 2.27
N ILE A 116 10.96 3.41 2.21
CA ILE A 116 9.70 3.29 1.46
C ILE A 116 9.98 3.00 -0.01
N ASP A 117 11.00 3.62 -0.59
CA ASP A 117 11.33 3.49 -2.00
C ASP A 117 11.95 2.13 -2.35
N ARG A 118 12.21 1.26 -1.35
CA ARG A 118 12.61 -0.15 -1.52
C ARG A 118 11.41 -1.12 -1.56
N ILE A 119 10.21 -0.65 -1.25
CA ILE A 119 8.99 -1.47 -1.18
C ILE A 119 8.08 -1.13 -2.36
N TRP A 120 7.40 -2.13 -2.91
CA TRP A 120 6.37 -1.89 -3.92
C TRP A 120 5.20 -1.13 -3.28
N VAL A 121 4.79 -0.02 -3.90
CA VAL A 121 3.63 0.77 -3.48
C VAL A 121 2.67 0.85 -4.67
N PRO A 122 1.36 0.64 -4.49
CA PRO A 122 0.38 0.76 -5.56
C PRO A 122 0.39 2.16 -6.19
N ASP A 123 0.20 2.23 -7.50
CA ASP A 123 0.23 3.42 -8.35
C ASP A 123 -1.09 4.22 -8.32
N SER A 124 -1.65 4.38 -7.12
CA SER A 124 -2.85 5.18 -6.92
C SER A 124 -2.64 6.63 -7.36
N PHE A 125 -3.55 7.14 -8.17
CA PHE A 125 -3.56 8.53 -8.61
C PHE A 125 -4.93 9.17 -8.39
N PHE A 126 -4.94 10.50 -8.24
CA PHE A 126 -6.14 11.29 -8.10
C PHE A 126 -6.54 11.82 -9.47
N ARG A 127 -7.59 11.24 -10.06
CA ARG A 127 -7.94 11.46 -11.47
C ARG A 127 -8.38 12.88 -11.77
N ASN A 128 -9.08 13.51 -10.83
CA ASN A 128 -9.54 14.88 -10.95
C ASN A 128 -8.60 15.89 -10.28
N ALA A 129 -7.36 15.51 -9.95
CA ALA A 129 -6.37 16.47 -9.46
C ALA A 129 -5.86 17.36 -10.58
N LYS A 130 -5.95 18.67 -10.36
CA LYS A 130 -5.28 19.70 -11.16
C LYS A 130 -3.85 19.88 -10.67
N GLU A 131 -3.65 19.86 -9.35
CA GLU A 131 -2.35 19.97 -8.70
C GLU A 131 -2.30 19.04 -7.48
N GLY A 132 -1.12 18.58 -7.10
CA GLY A 132 -0.95 17.74 -5.93
C GLY A 132 0.48 17.74 -5.43
N LYS A 133 0.66 17.87 -4.11
CA LYS A 133 1.97 17.79 -3.46
C LYS A 133 1.91 16.89 -2.24
N ARG A 134 3.02 16.17 -2.00
CA ARG A 134 3.23 15.45 -0.74
C ARG A 134 3.76 16.43 0.30
N SER A 135 3.32 16.28 1.55
CA SER A 135 3.87 17.09 2.64
C SER A 135 5.25 16.56 3.05
N ASP A 136 6.23 17.44 3.12
CA ASP A 136 7.65 17.12 3.31
C ASP A 136 8.35 17.90 4.43
N ILE A 137 7.59 18.64 5.25
CA ILE A 137 8.10 19.48 6.34
C ILE A 137 7.72 18.87 7.70
N THR A 138 8.65 18.80 8.68
CA THR A 138 10.11 19.01 8.56
C THR A 138 10.84 17.83 7.91
N VAL A 139 10.14 16.70 7.74
CA VAL A 139 10.56 15.49 7.04
C VAL A 139 9.40 14.99 6.17
N PRO A 140 9.65 14.12 5.17
CA PRO A 140 8.59 13.48 4.39
C PRO A 140 7.52 12.83 5.27
N ASN A 141 6.29 13.34 5.21
CA ASN A 141 5.15 12.86 5.98
C ASN A 141 4.56 11.59 5.35
N ARG A 142 5.40 10.55 5.31
CA ARG A 142 5.11 9.20 4.80
C ARG A 142 5.47 8.19 5.86
N LEU A 143 4.63 7.19 6.02
CA LEU A 143 4.77 6.10 6.97
C LEU A 143 4.50 4.80 6.23
N ILE A 144 5.38 3.82 6.40
CA ILE A 144 5.09 2.44 6.01
C ILE A 144 5.28 1.51 7.20
N ARG A 145 4.36 0.58 7.34
CA ARG A 145 4.35 -0.39 8.42
C ARG A 145 4.08 -1.78 7.87
N ILE A 146 4.94 -2.72 8.19
CA ILE A 146 4.83 -4.12 7.77
C ILE A 146 4.42 -4.93 8.99
N HIS A 147 3.28 -5.62 8.90
CA HIS A 147 2.83 -6.57 9.90
C HIS A 147 3.45 -7.94 9.63
N ARG A 148 3.55 -8.76 10.69
CA ARG A 148 4.18 -10.10 10.61
C ARG A 148 3.59 -11.02 9.56
N ASP A 149 2.31 -10.89 9.28
CA ASP A 149 1.56 -11.67 8.27
C ASP A 149 1.77 -11.19 6.83
N GLY A 150 2.56 -10.14 6.62
CA GLY A 150 2.78 -9.53 5.32
C GLY A 150 1.76 -8.44 4.96
N LYS A 151 0.86 -8.04 5.87
CA LYS A 151 0.03 -6.84 5.66
C LYS A 151 0.93 -5.61 5.71
N VAL A 152 0.84 -4.77 4.69
CA VAL A 152 1.54 -3.49 4.61
C VAL A 152 0.52 -2.37 4.74
N LEU A 153 0.79 -1.41 5.61
CA LEU A 153 0.07 -0.15 5.74
C LEU A 153 0.99 0.98 5.26
N TYR A 154 0.55 1.73 4.25
CA TYR A 154 1.19 2.94 3.78
C TYR A 154 0.29 4.14 4.07
N SER A 155 0.83 5.19 4.67
CA SER A 155 0.11 6.42 5.02
C SER A 155 0.91 7.62 4.58
N GLN A 156 0.28 8.58 3.92
CA GLN A 156 0.91 9.83 3.46
C GLN A 156 -0.03 11.02 3.61
N ARG A 157 0.52 12.20 3.92
CA ARG A 157 -0.23 13.47 3.90
C ARG A 157 -0.09 14.13 2.53
N LEU A 158 -1.23 14.49 1.94
CA LEU A 158 -1.34 15.08 0.61
C LEU A 158 -2.07 16.41 0.68
N LEU A 159 -1.57 17.37 -0.10
CA LEU A 159 -2.24 18.63 -0.38
C LEU A 159 -2.63 18.60 -1.85
N LEU A 160 -3.93 18.57 -2.14
CA LEU A 160 -4.47 18.40 -3.47
C LEU A 160 -5.34 19.60 -3.85
N LYS A 161 -5.27 19.98 -5.12
CA LYS A 161 -6.25 20.86 -5.77
C LYS A 161 -7.06 20.02 -6.75
N LEU A 162 -8.34 19.89 -6.50
CA LEU A 162 -9.22 18.96 -7.18
C LEU A 162 -10.26 19.71 -8.00
N ASP A 163 -10.51 19.24 -9.23
CA ASP A 163 -11.59 19.72 -10.07
C ASP A 163 -12.95 19.40 -9.45
N CYS A 164 -13.81 20.42 -9.41
CA CYS A 164 -15.20 20.31 -8.98
C CYS A 164 -16.09 21.17 -9.87
N GLN A 165 -16.82 20.51 -10.77
CA GLN A 165 -17.80 21.14 -11.66
C GLN A 165 -19.05 21.55 -10.88
N MET A 166 -19.03 22.75 -10.32
CA MET A 166 -20.11 23.29 -9.50
C MET A 166 -21.33 23.67 -10.34
N LYS A 167 -22.51 23.53 -9.74
CA LYS A 167 -23.82 23.85 -10.32
C LYS A 167 -24.34 25.14 -9.71
N LEU A 168 -24.02 26.26 -10.35
CA LEU A 168 -24.24 27.62 -9.81
C LEU A 168 -25.58 28.25 -10.22
N GLN A 169 -26.58 27.46 -10.60
CA GLN A 169 -27.87 28.01 -11.07
C GLN A 169 -28.65 28.75 -9.99
N LYS A 170 -28.34 28.52 -8.71
CA LYS A 170 -29.01 29.15 -7.56
C LYS A 170 -28.05 29.94 -6.67
N PHE A 171 -26.88 30.32 -7.18
CA PHE A 171 -25.89 31.05 -6.40
C PHE A 171 -26.51 32.28 -5.69
N PRO A 172 -26.24 32.51 -4.39
CA PRO A 172 -25.38 31.73 -3.47
C PRO A 172 -26.12 30.66 -2.66
N LEU A 173 -27.38 30.34 -2.98
CA LEU A 173 -28.26 29.40 -2.27
C LEU A 173 -28.30 28.01 -2.95
N ASP A 174 -27.15 27.53 -3.39
CA ASP A 174 -26.99 26.21 -4.01
C ASP A 174 -26.27 25.22 -3.10
N ASN A 175 -26.33 23.95 -3.48
CA ASN A 175 -25.57 22.88 -2.86
C ASN A 175 -24.62 22.31 -3.90
N GLN A 176 -23.35 22.18 -3.52
CA GLN A 176 -22.32 21.61 -4.36
C GLN A 176 -22.03 20.17 -3.96
N THR A 177 -21.63 19.35 -4.93
CA THR A 177 -21.12 17.99 -4.67
C THR A 177 -19.80 17.86 -5.41
N CYS A 178 -18.72 17.93 -4.64
CA CYS A 178 -17.37 17.75 -5.13
C CYS A 178 -16.92 16.32 -4.90
N VAL A 179 -15.95 15.85 -5.68
CA VAL A 179 -15.48 14.47 -5.58
C VAL A 179 -13.98 14.40 -5.40
N VAL A 180 -13.51 13.37 -4.69
CA VAL A 180 -12.13 12.89 -4.73
C VAL A 180 -12.16 11.57 -5.49
N ASN A 181 -11.57 11.52 -6.69
CA ASN A 181 -11.60 10.34 -7.56
C ASN A 181 -10.23 9.64 -7.57
N ILE A 182 -10.17 8.40 -7.10
CA ILE A 182 -8.93 7.63 -6.94
C ILE A 182 -9.00 6.38 -7.83
N GLY A 183 -7.93 6.14 -8.57
CA GLY A 183 -7.79 4.95 -9.42
C GLY A 183 -6.35 4.50 -9.54
N SER A 184 -6.17 3.32 -10.13
CA SER A 184 -4.87 2.79 -10.55
C SER A 184 -4.53 3.37 -11.93
N TYR A 185 -3.28 3.81 -12.11
CA TYR A 185 -2.87 4.43 -13.38
C TYR A 185 -2.52 3.38 -14.45
N GLY A 186 -1.70 2.39 -14.09
CA GLY A 186 -1.13 1.41 -15.01
C GLY A 186 -1.68 0.00 -14.88
N PHE A 187 -2.33 -0.35 -13.76
CA PHE A 187 -2.86 -1.70 -13.55
C PHE A 187 -4.37 -1.78 -13.76
N ALA A 188 -4.82 -2.78 -14.51
CA ALA A 188 -6.22 -3.13 -14.65
C ALA A 188 -6.77 -3.80 -13.38
N THR A 189 -8.10 -3.88 -13.24
CA THR A 189 -8.76 -4.51 -12.07
C THR A 189 -8.31 -5.95 -11.79
N ASN A 190 -7.91 -6.69 -12.83
CA ASN A 190 -7.43 -8.07 -12.68
C ASN A 190 -6.03 -8.15 -12.05
N ASP A 191 -5.27 -7.06 -12.07
CA ASP A 191 -3.93 -6.94 -11.49
C ASP A 191 -3.93 -6.21 -10.15
N LEU A 192 -4.75 -5.16 -10.03
CA LEU A 192 -4.82 -4.28 -8.88
C LEU A 192 -6.26 -3.80 -8.68
N ALA A 193 -6.82 -4.08 -7.50
CA ALA A 193 -8.20 -3.76 -7.18
C ALA A 193 -8.26 -2.91 -5.90
N PHE A 194 -8.99 -1.79 -5.96
CA PHE A 194 -9.11 -0.84 -4.85
C PHE A 194 -10.46 -0.98 -4.16
N PHE A 195 -10.44 -0.92 -2.83
CA PHE A 195 -11.61 -1.05 -1.97
C PHE A 195 -11.58 0.00 -0.88
N TRP A 196 -12.75 0.46 -0.44
CA TRP A 196 -12.85 1.20 0.81
C TRP A 196 -12.64 0.24 1.99
N GLU A 197 -12.02 0.70 3.08
CA GLU A 197 -11.93 -0.12 4.29
C GLU A 197 -13.33 -0.33 4.88
N GLU A 198 -13.76 -1.58 4.94
CA GLU A 198 -15.03 -1.99 5.54
C GLU A 198 -14.74 -2.79 6.81
N ALA A 199 -14.67 -2.09 7.95
CA ALA A 199 -14.50 -2.73 9.26
C ALA A 199 -15.59 -2.27 10.22
N GLN A 200 -16.00 -3.15 11.15
CA GLN A 200 -17.02 -2.82 12.14
C GLN A 200 -16.60 -1.58 12.93
N ASN A 201 -17.46 -0.55 12.91
CA ASN A 201 -17.25 0.74 13.59
C ASN A 201 -16.08 1.59 13.08
N VAL A 202 -15.53 1.31 11.89
CA VAL A 202 -14.48 2.13 11.27
C VAL A 202 -14.96 2.59 9.90
N SER A 203 -15.33 3.87 9.81
CA SER A 203 -15.58 4.51 8.51
C SER A 203 -14.28 4.65 7.72
N ALA A 204 -14.31 4.26 6.44
CA ALA A 204 -13.21 4.49 5.50
C ALA A 204 -12.88 5.98 5.33
N ILE A 205 -13.86 6.84 5.59
CA ILE A 205 -13.77 8.29 5.46
C ILE A 205 -13.93 8.90 6.85
N ARG A 206 -12.99 9.75 7.22
CA ARG A 206 -13.08 10.58 8.42
C ARG A 206 -12.85 12.03 8.02
N VAL A 207 -13.57 12.92 8.67
CA VAL A 207 -13.39 14.36 8.51
C VAL A 207 -12.99 14.92 9.86
N ASN A 208 -12.07 15.88 9.88
CA ASN A 208 -11.72 16.57 11.10
C ASN A 208 -12.94 17.29 11.70
N GLU A 209 -13.13 17.19 13.02
CA GLU A 209 -14.30 17.75 13.70
C GLU A 209 -14.31 19.29 13.63
N ASP A 210 -13.12 19.89 13.66
CA ASP A 210 -12.90 21.34 13.58
C ASP A 210 -12.81 21.85 12.12
N LEU A 211 -13.34 21.09 11.15
CA LEU A 211 -13.31 21.53 9.75
C LEU A 211 -14.27 22.71 9.56
N GLU A 212 -13.69 23.88 9.28
CA GLU A 212 -14.42 25.10 8.96
C GLU A 212 -14.06 25.60 7.56
N MET A 213 -15.06 26.12 6.85
CA MET A 213 -14.90 26.80 5.57
C MET A 213 -15.60 28.16 5.66
N PRO A 214 -15.06 29.24 5.09
CA PRO A 214 -15.65 30.57 5.22
C PRO A 214 -17.05 30.70 4.58
N ASP A 215 -17.21 30.14 3.39
CA ASP A 215 -18.40 30.37 2.55
C ASP A 215 -19.29 29.12 2.39
N PHE A 216 -18.83 27.97 2.89
CA PHE A 216 -19.50 26.68 2.73
C PHE A 216 -19.58 25.93 4.05
N VAL A 217 -20.52 24.99 4.15
CA VAL A 217 -20.61 24.05 5.27
C VAL A 217 -20.64 22.65 4.68
N LEU A 218 -19.80 21.75 5.22
CA LEU A 218 -19.83 20.36 4.80
C LEU A 218 -21.11 19.71 5.33
N SER A 219 -22.02 19.37 4.42
CA SER A 219 -23.33 18.80 4.78
C SER A 219 -23.30 17.28 4.92
N ASN A 220 -22.57 16.59 4.05
CA ASN A 220 -22.47 15.12 4.05
C ASN A 220 -21.19 14.68 3.34
N HIS A 221 -20.77 13.44 3.56
CA HIS A 221 -19.70 12.79 2.80
C HIS A 221 -20.03 11.31 2.58
N GLU A 222 -19.69 10.78 1.40
CA GLU A 222 -20.06 9.42 1.04
C GLU A 222 -18.98 8.72 0.22
N ALA A 223 -18.56 7.54 0.69
CA ALA A 223 -17.69 6.64 -0.04
C ALA A 223 -18.49 5.80 -1.04
N ARG A 224 -18.11 5.84 -2.31
CA ARG A 224 -18.74 5.11 -3.41
C ARG A 224 -17.71 4.44 -4.31
N TYR A 225 -18.17 3.47 -5.07
CA TYR A 225 -17.43 2.91 -6.21
C TYR A 225 -17.88 3.62 -7.49
N CYS A 226 -16.94 4.09 -8.32
CA CYS A 226 -17.21 4.86 -9.53
C CYS A 226 -16.48 4.28 -10.76
N ASN A 227 -16.56 2.94 -10.87
CA ASN A 227 -15.90 2.11 -11.87
C ASN A 227 -16.10 2.63 -13.30
N ARG A 228 -15.06 2.49 -14.12
CA ARG A 228 -15.10 2.87 -15.53
C ARG A 228 -14.40 1.83 -16.39
N THR A 229 -14.95 1.60 -17.57
CA THR A 229 -14.26 0.89 -18.65
C THR A 229 -13.46 1.92 -19.45
N THR A 230 -12.16 1.68 -19.59
CA THR A 230 -11.25 2.49 -20.41
C THR A 230 -10.72 1.66 -21.57
N ALA A 231 -9.97 2.27 -22.48
CA ALA A 231 -9.35 1.54 -23.60
C ALA A 231 -8.37 0.45 -23.14
N THR A 232 -7.80 0.57 -21.93
CA THR A 232 -6.85 -0.40 -21.34
C THR A 232 -7.53 -1.46 -20.47
N GLY A 233 -8.86 -1.39 -20.31
CA GLY A 233 -9.64 -2.38 -19.57
C GLY A 233 -10.59 -1.77 -18.53
N LEU A 234 -11.23 -2.65 -17.76
CA LEU A 234 -12.03 -2.26 -16.61
C LEU A 234 -11.10 -1.80 -15.49
N LEU A 235 -11.39 -0.61 -14.93
CA LEU A 235 -10.70 -0.04 -13.79
C LEU A 235 -11.70 0.20 -12.66
N LEU A 236 -11.41 -0.33 -11.47
CA LEU A 236 -12.10 -0.01 -10.23
C LEU A 236 -11.61 1.36 -9.76
N PHE A 237 -12.53 2.33 -9.76
CA PHE A 237 -12.27 3.66 -9.21
C PHE A 237 -13.05 3.82 -7.91
N LEU A 238 -12.41 4.44 -6.93
CA LEU A 238 -13.03 4.85 -5.69
C LEU A 238 -13.37 6.33 -5.77
N CYS A 239 -14.59 6.70 -5.36
CA CYS A 239 -15.01 8.09 -5.30
C CYS A 239 -15.49 8.42 -3.90
N LEU A 240 -14.95 9.50 -3.34
CA LEU A 240 -15.49 10.15 -2.16
C LEU A 240 -16.25 11.39 -2.62
N SER A 241 -17.55 11.43 -2.38
CA SER A 241 -18.37 12.63 -2.57
C SER A 241 -18.39 13.45 -1.29
N ILE A 242 -18.21 14.76 -1.40
CA ILE A 242 -18.30 15.77 -0.33
C ILE A 242 -19.13 16.97 -0.78
#